data_AF-A0A257VD43-F1
#
_entry.id   AF-A0A257VD43-F1
#
_cell.length_a   1.000
_cell.length_b   1.000
_cell.length_c   1.000
_cell.angle_alpha   90.00
_cell.angle_beta   90.00
_cell.angle_gamma   90.00
#
_symmetry.space_group_name_H-M   'P 1'
#
loop_
_entity.id
_entity.type
_entity.pdbx_description
1 polymer ?
#
loop_
_entity_poly.entity_id
_entity_poly.type
_entity_poly.pdbx_seq_one_letter_code
_entity_poly.pdbx_strand_id
1 'polypeptide(L)'
;MMQRFSIGLLVTILAIVPIYGQASGEDGVRRILAAVSPGSYLGVGVREIDQARAKELRLAEEAGVEVTQVDEESPASKAGLKVGDVVLEYNGQRVEGSEQFVRMVRETPVGRTAKLKVSRGGNSQTLSASIG
;
A
#
# COMPACT_ATOMS: atom_id res chain seq x y z
N MET A 1 -77.99 -17.15 32.49
CA MET A 1 -78.93 -17.86 31.60
C MET A 1 -79.74 -16.82 30.84
N MET A 2 -79.39 -16.49 29.59
CA MET A 2 -80.18 -15.79 28.53
C MET A 2 -79.23 -15.57 27.33
N GLN A 3 -79.33 -16.39 26.26
CA GLN A 3 -80.07 -16.15 24.99
C GLN A 3 -79.42 -15.01 24.16
N ARG A 4 -78.62 -15.26 23.10
CA ARG A 4 -78.86 -15.79 21.73
C ARG A 4 -79.06 -14.69 20.65
N PHE A 5 -78.13 -14.69 19.67
CA PHE A 5 -78.24 -14.45 18.21
C PHE A 5 -78.49 -13.05 17.61
N SER A 6 -77.56 -12.58 16.76
CA SER A 6 -77.74 -12.25 15.31
C SER A 6 -76.43 -11.65 14.75
N ILE A 7 -75.67 -12.38 13.93
CA ILE A 7 -75.61 -12.35 12.46
C ILE A 7 -75.39 -10.94 11.89
N GLY A 8 -74.13 -10.65 11.53
CA GLY A 8 -73.72 -9.55 10.68
C GLY A 8 -72.62 -10.04 9.73
N LEU A 9 -73.04 -10.46 8.54
CA LEU A 9 -72.22 -10.87 7.42
C LEU A 9 -71.51 -9.63 6.84
N LEU A 10 -70.17 -9.61 6.83
CA LEU A 10 -69.43 -8.84 5.83
C LEU A 10 -68.19 -9.62 5.39
N VAL A 11 -68.34 -10.24 4.21
CA VAL A 11 -67.24 -10.78 3.42
C VAL A 11 -66.55 -9.60 2.74
N THR A 12 -65.24 -9.41 2.92
CA THR A 12 -64.40 -8.88 1.82
C THR A 12 -62.89 -9.08 2.05
N ILE A 13 -62.28 -9.67 1.01
CA ILE A 13 -60.92 -9.45 0.47
C ILE A 13 -59.74 -10.17 1.14
N LEU A 14 -59.52 -11.38 0.62
CA LEU A 14 -58.28 -11.89 0.03
C LEU A 14 -57.06 -10.94 0.05
N ALA A 15 -56.04 -11.28 0.84
CA ALA A 15 -54.64 -11.07 0.45
C ALA A 15 -53.76 -12.14 1.11
N ILE A 16 -53.38 -13.10 0.28
CA ILE A 16 -52.26 -14.00 0.50
C ILE A 16 -50.99 -13.15 0.51
N VAL A 17 -50.19 -13.20 1.57
CA VAL A 17 -48.76 -12.85 1.48
C VAL A 17 -47.96 -14.00 2.10
N PRO A 18 -47.17 -14.73 1.29
CA PRO A 18 -46.33 -15.81 1.77
C PRO A 18 -44.99 -15.27 2.32
N ILE A 19 -44.53 -15.96 3.36
CA ILE A 19 -43.17 -16.50 3.56
C ILE A 19 -41.96 -15.62 3.16
N TYR A 20 -41.10 -15.41 4.16
CA TYR A 20 -39.64 -15.61 4.19
C TYR A 20 -39.00 -14.51 5.04
N GLY A 21 -38.31 -14.95 6.09
CA GLY A 21 -37.67 -14.09 7.07
C GLY A 21 -36.74 -13.10 6.40
N GLN A 22 -36.94 -11.82 6.74
CA GLN A 22 -35.90 -10.82 6.59
C GLN A 22 -34.94 -10.98 7.78
N ALA A 23 -33.91 -11.81 7.59
CA ALA A 23 -32.64 -11.61 8.26
C ALA A 23 -32.07 -10.29 7.70
N SER A 24 -32.37 -9.21 8.42
CA SER A 24 -31.91 -7.87 8.11
C SER A 24 -30.40 -7.79 8.29
N GLY A 25 -29.71 -7.48 7.19
CA GLY A 25 -28.42 -6.80 7.21
C GLY A 25 -27.22 -7.68 7.54
N GLU A 26 -26.67 -8.33 6.52
CA GLU A 26 -25.23 -8.59 6.49
C GLU A 26 -24.50 -7.24 6.65
N ASP A 27 -23.56 -7.18 7.58
CA ASP A 27 -22.64 -6.07 7.85
C ASP A 27 -21.75 -5.73 6.63
N GLY A 28 -22.37 -5.22 5.57
CA GLY A 28 -21.77 -4.83 4.30
C GLY A 28 -21.05 -3.48 4.34
N VAL A 29 -20.52 -3.06 5.49
CA VAL A 29 -19.74 -1.81 5.61
C VAL A 29 -18.22 -2.04 5.62
N ARG A 30 -17.78 -3.28 5.43
CA ARG A 30 -16.37 -3.58 5.14
C ARG A 30 -16.22 -3.71 3.64
N ARG A 31 -15.96 -2.61 2.90
CA ARG A 31 -15.24 -2.57 1.60
C ARG A 31 -15.24 -1.22 0.86
N ILE A 32 -15.73 -0.11 1.45
CA ILE A 32 -15.61 1.23 0.81
C ILE A 32 -14.30 1.96 1.17
N LEU A 33 -13.19 1.21 1.33
CA LEU A 33 -11.82 1.76 1.32
C LEU A 33 -11.04 1.33 0.06
N ALA A 34 -11.75 0.79 -0.94
CA ALA A 34 -11.17 0.37 -2.21
C ALA A 34 -11.46 1.40 -3.31
N ALA A 35 -11.07 2.65 -3.13
CA ALA A 35 -10.98 3.62 -4.23
C ALA A 35 -10.08 4.80 -3.83
N VAL A 36 -8.91 4.87 -4.50
CA VAL A 36 -7.80 5.81 -4.32
C VAL A 36 -6.82 5.44 -3.21
N SER A 37 -6.09 4.35 -3.42
CA SER A 37 -4.77 4.21 -2.78
C SER A 37 -3.82 5.20 -3.46
N PRO A 38 -3.17 6.13 -2.74
CA PRO A 38 -1.95 6.74 -3.25
C PRO A 38 -0.99 5.56 -3.60
N GLY A 39 -0.36 5.60 -4.77
CA GLY A 39 0.52 4.51 -5.20
C GLY A 39 1.59 4.20 -4.15
N SER A 40 2.13 2.98 -4.16
CA SER A 40 3.16 2.54 -3.22
C SER A 40 4.27 3.57 -3.07
N TYR A 41 4.61 3.89 -1.83
CA TYR A 41 5.49 5.01 -1.51
C TYR A 41 6.59 4.60 -0.53
N LEU A 42 7.78 5.16 -0.73
CA LEU A 42 8.96 4.94 0.10
C LEU A 42 9.41 6.22 0.84
N GLY A 43 9.15 7.40 0.25
CA GLY A 43 9.54 8.70 0.82
C GLY A 43 11.00 9.05 0.67
N VAL A 44 11.50 8.91 -0.55
CA VAL A 44 12.84 9.33 -0.94
C VAL A 44 12.82 10.16 -2.21
N GLY A 45 13.62 11.21 -2.23
CA GLY A 45 14.10 11.82 -3.46
C GLY A 45 15.33 11.07 -3.94
N VAL A 46 15.40 10.78 -5.24
CA VAL A 46 16.55 10.09 -5.83
C VAL A 46 17.10 10.85 -7.02
N ARG A 47 18.38 10.63 -7.29
CA ARG A 47 19.09 11.14 -8.47
C ARG A 47 19.88 10.02 -9.13
N GLU A 48 20.03 10.15 -10.44
CA GLU A 48 20.92 9.30 -11.23
C GLU A 48 22.39 9.48 -10.84
N ILE A 49 23.19 8.44 -11.06
CA ILE A 49 24.62 8.46 -10.77
C ILE A 49 25.38 8.52 -12.08
N ASP A 50 25.98 9.67 -12.35
CA ASP A 50 26.96 9.81 -13.42
C ASP A 50 28.37 9.36 -12.96
N GLN A 51 29.30 9.30 -13.92
CA GLN A 51 30.67 8.88 -13.67
C GLN A 51 31.40 9.74 -12.62
N ALA A 52 31.16 11.05 -12.61
CA ALA A 52 31.82 11.96 -11.67
C ALA A 52 31.30 11.69 -10.24
N ARG A 53 29.98 11.48 -10.12
CA ARG A 53 29.31 11.18 -8.86
C ARG A 53 29.69 9.81 -8.30
N ALA A 54 29.79 8.79 -9.16
CA ALA A 54 30.23 7.46 -8.76
C ALA A 54 31.61 7.49 -8.09
N LYS A 55 32.54 8.29 -8.62
CA LYS A 55 33.89 8.47 -8.05
C LYS A 55 33.85 9.16 -6.70
N GLU A 56 33.05 10.22 -6.56
CA GLU A 56 32.92 10.94 -5.29
C GLU A 56 32.32 10.05 -4.19
N LEU A 57 31.30 9.27 -4.54
CA LEU A 57 30.61 8.33 -3.66
C LEU A 57 31.39 7.03 -3.42
N ARG A 58 32.56 6.88 -4.06
CA ARG A 58 33.45 5.70 -3.97
C ARG A 58 32.74 4.40 -4.32
N LEU A 59 31.95 4.42 -5.38
CA LEU A 59 31.25 3.25 -5.88
C LEU A 59 32.17 2.40 -6.76
N ALA A 60 31.99 1.08 -6.70
CA ALA A 60 32.71 0.15 -7.56
C ALA A 60 32.19 0.19 -9.01
N GLU A 61 30.93 0.58 -9.21
CA GLU A 61 30.24 0.57 -10.49
C GLU A 61 29.39 1.84 -10.66
N GLU A 62 29.17 2.25 -11.90
CA GLU A 62 28.31 3.36 -12.31
C GLU A 62 26.84 2.93 -12.31
N ALA A 63 26.37 2.42 -11.17
CA ALA A 63 25.03 1.85 -11.03
C ALA A 63 24.39 2.22 -9.69
N GLY A 64 23.08 2.14 -9.67
CA GLY A 64 22.25 2.47 -8.51
C GLY A 64 21.66 3.87 -8.60
N VAL A 65 21.07 4.31 -7.50
CA VAL A 65 20.46 5.63 -7.36
C VAL A 65 20.90 6.27 -6.06
N GLU A 66 21.27 7.55 -6.12
CA GLU A 66 21.63 8.30 -4.92
C GLU A 66 20.37 8.88 -4.27
N VAL A 67 20.25 8.71 -2.97
CA VAL A 67 19.22 9.31 -2.14
C VAL A 67 19.60 10.77 -1.86
N THR A 68 18.81 11.70 -2.40
CA THR A 68 19.02 13.15 -2.23
C THR A 68 18.14 13.75 -1.15
N GLN A 69 17.03 13.09 -0.83
CA GLN A 69 16.08 13.52 0.20
C GLN A 69 15.46 12.28 0.85
N VAL A 70 15.16 12.38 2.14
CA VAL A 70 14.35 11.39 2.86
C VAL A 70 13.25 12.16 3.57
N ASP A 71 12.00 11.83 3.28
CA ASP A 71 10.85 12.50 3.89
C ASP A 71 10.72 12.07 5.36
N GLU A 72 10.36 13.00 6.24
CA GLU A 72 10.17 12.71 7.66
C GLU A 72 9.02 11.71 7.86
N GLU A 73 9.17 10.83 8.86
CA GLU A 73 8.20 9.77 9.20
C GLU A 73 7.86 8.76 8.08
N SER A 74 8.55 8.84 6.94
CA SER A 74 8.38 7.96 5.79
C SER A 74 8.85 6.52 6.06
N PRO A 75 8.42 5.55 5.24
CA PRO A 75 9.00 4.21 5.19
C PRO A 75 10.52 4.18 5.14
N ALA A 76 11.14 5.05 4.34
CA ALA A 76 12.59 5.14 4.22
C ALA A 76 13.26 5.66 5.49
N SER A 77 12.70 6.71 6.09
CA SER A 77 13.18 7.26 7.36
C SER A 77 13.15 6.20 8.46
N LYS A 78 12.03 5.48 8.58
CA LYS A 78 11.85 4.37 9.54
C LYS A 78 12.81 3.20 9.27
N ALA A 79 13.17 2.96 8.01
CA ALA A 79 14.15 1.96 7.62
C ALA A 79 15.61 2.38 7.88
N GLY A 80 15.86 3.65 8.23
CA GLY A 80 17.20 4.18 8.47
C GLY A 80 17.96 4.59 7.20
N LEU A 81 17.27 4.80 6.08
CA LEU A 81 17.84 5.44 4.89
C LEU A 81 18.24 6.87 5.20
N LYS A 82 19.33 7.33 4.59
CA LYS A 82 19.88 8.68 4.77
C LYS A 82 20.22 9.31 3.44
N VAL A 83 20.24 10.64 3.43
CA VAL A 83 20.76 11.41 2.29
C VAL A 83 22.24 11.03 2.07
N GLY A 84 22.60 10.82 0.81
CA GLY A 84 23.92 10.35 0.39
C GLY A 84 24.07 8.83 0.36
N ASP A 85 23.04 8.06 0.77
CA ASP A 85 23.00 6.63 0.51
C ASP A 85 22.84 6.37 -0.99
N VAL A 86 23.51 5.34 -1.49
CA VAL A 86 23.31 4.84 -2.86
C VAL A 86 22.61 3.51 -2.81
N VAL A 87 21.41 3.39 -3.37
CA VAL A 87 20.72 2.11 -3.49
C VAL A 87 21.29 1.35 -4.69
N LEU A 88 21.91 0.20 -4.40
CA LEU A 88 22.54 -0.68 -5.39
C LEU A 88 21.60 -1.83 -5.81
N GLU A 89 20.81 -2.33 -4.87
CA GLU A 89 19.84 -3.40 -5.13
C GLU A 89 18.53 -3.17 -4.39
N TYR A 90 17.45 -3.64 -4.99
CA TYR A 90 16.10 -3.65 -4.46
C TYR A 90 15.52 -5.05 -4.58
N ASN A 91 15.17 -5.69 -3.45
CA ASN A 91 14.70 -7.08 -3.38
C ASN A 91 15.62 -8.10 -4.08
N GLY A 92 16.93 -7.85 -4.07
CA GLY A 92 17.93 -8.70 -4.73
C GLY A 92 18.03 -8.48 -6.25
N GLN A 93 17.30 -7.51 -6.80
CA GLN A 93 17.47 -7.05 -8.17
C GLN A 93 18.37 -5.83 -8.18
N ARG A 94 19.34 -5.80 -9.10
CA ARG A 94 20.23 -4.66 -9.28
C ARG A 94 19.43 -3.44 -9.75
N VAL A 95 19.76 -2.29 -9.18
CA VAL A 95 19.22 -0.99 -9.59
C VAL A 95 20.19 -0.39 -10.61
N GLU A 96 19.71 -0.18 -11.83
CA GLU A 96 20.50 0.40 -12.93
C GLU A 96 20.25 1.90 -13.09
N GLY A 97 19.12 2.41 -12.60
CA GLY A 97 18.81 3.83 -12.70
C GLY A 97 17.56 4.27 -11.94
N SER A 98 17.33 5.57 -11.99
CA SER A 98 16.27 6.26 -11.23
C SER A 98 14.87 5.81 -11.61
N GLU A 99 14.58 5.71 -12.91
CA GLU A 99 13.27 5.28 -13.42
C GLU A 99 12.94 3.83 -13.01
N GLN A 100 13.92 2.92 -13.14
CA GLN A 100 13.76 1.52 -12.75
C GLN A 100 13.50 1.40 -11.24
N PHE A 101 14.23 2.15 -10.42
CA PHE A 101 14.02 2.16 -8.97
C PHE A 101 12.62 2.61 -8.59
N VAL A 102 12.16 3.74 -9.15
CA VAL A 102 10.81 4.27 -8.89
C VAL A 102 9.74 3.26 -9.31
N ARG A 103 9.94 2.58 -10.45
CA ARG A 103 9.05 1.52 -10.90
C ARG A 103 9.01 0.36 -9.92
N MET A 104 10.16 -0.16 -9.47
CA MET A 104 10.22 -1.27 -8.51
C MET A 104 9.50 -0.95 -7.18
N VAL A 105 9.62 0.27 -6.69
CA VAL A 105 8.88 0.73 -5.50
C VAL A 105 7.38 0.74 -5.77
N ARG A 106 6.93 1.30 -6.89
CA ARG A 106 5.52 1.38 -7.27
C ARG A 106 4.88 0.01 -7.49
N GLU A 107 5.65 -0.95 -8.00
CA GLU A 107 5.19 -2.33 -8.23
C GLU A 107 5.18 -3.17 -6.96
N THR A 108 5.84 -2.71 -5.88
CA THR A 108 5.81 -3.40 -4.59
C THR A 108 4.51 -3.09 -3.87
N PRO A 109 3.70 -4.08 -3.47
CA PRO A 109 2.44 -3.81 -2.76
C PRO A 109 2.66 -3.11 -1.41
N VAL A 110 1.74 -2.21 -1.07
CA VAL A 110 1.68 -1.55 0.25
C VAL A 110 1.69 -2.59 1.37
N GLY A 111 2.41 -2.31 2.44
CA GLY A 111 2.60 -3.19 3.60
C GLY A 111 3.63 -4.29 3.41
N ARG A 112 4.24 -4.43 2.22
CA ARG A 112 5.33 -5.38 1.99
C ARG A 112 6.66 -4.79 2.42
N THR A 113 7.53 -5.62 2.97
CA THR A 113 8.92 -5.25 3.26
C THR A 113 9.77 -5.41 2.01
N ALA A 114 10.42 -4.33 1.59
CA ALA A 114 11.46 -4.32 0.58
C ALA A 114 12.85 -4.34 1.22
N LYS A 115 13.75 -5.19 0.71
CA LYS A 115 15.16 -5.21 1.10
C LYS A 115 15.96 -4.33 0.16
N LEU A 116 16.68 -3.36 0.70
CA LEU A 116 17.55 -2.47 -0.07
C LEU A 116 19.00 -2.74 0.30
N LYS A 117 19.85 -3.04 -0.68
CA LYS A 117 21.31 -2.98 -0.48
C LYS A 117 21.75 -1.57 -0.82
N VAL A 118 22.34 -0.88 0.15
CA VAL A 118 22.79 0.50 -0.02
C VAL A 118 24.28 0.64 0.27
N SER A 119 24.95 1.56 -0.41
CA SER A 119 26.30 2.00 -0.09
C SER A 119 26.25 3.33 0.66
N ARG A 120 26.90 3.39 1.82
CA ARG A 120 27.03 4.61 2.64
C ARG A 120 28.50 4.89 2.88
N GLY A 121 29.01 5.97 2.27
CA GLY A 121 30.43 6.32 2.33
C GLY A 121 31.35 5.20 1.81
N GLY A 122 30.90 4.45 0.80
CA GLY A 122 31.63 3.30 0.22
C GLY A 122 31.41 1.95 0.93
N ASN A 123 30.67 1.91 2.04
CA ASN A 123 30.39 0.67 2.76
C ASN A 123 28.98 0.16 2.44
N SER A 124 28.88 -1.10 2.01
CA SER A 124 27.59 -1.73 1.75
C SER A 124 26.88 -2.15 3.05
N GLN A 125 25.59 -1.86 3.14
CA GLN A 125 24.70 -2.31 4.20
C GLN A 125 23.34 -2.70 3.61
N THR A 126 22.59 -3.55 4.32
CA THR A 126 21.24 -3.93 3.89
C THR A 126 20.22 -3.33 4.85
N LEU A 127 19.23 -2.62 4.30
CA LEU A 127 18.12 -2.02 5.03
C LEU A 127 16.82 -2.72 4.62
N SER A 128 15.84 -2.74 5.52
CA SER A 128 14.51 -3.28 5.26
C SER A 128 13.48 -2.18 5.47
N ALA A 129 12.76 -1.82 4.41
CA ALA A 129 11.74 -0.77 4.45
C ALA A 129 10.36 -1.38 4.22
N SER A 130 9.39 -1.01 5.04
CA SER A 130 7.99 -1.41 4.83
C SER A 130 7.32 -0.40 3.91
N ILE A 131 6.98 -0.80 2.69
CA ILE A 131 6.34 0.07 1.70
C ILE A 131 5.00 0.58 2.22
N GLY A 132 4.82 1.90 2.16
CA GLY A 132 3.62 2.61 2.61
C GLY A 132 2.62 2.83 1.50
#